data_AF-A0A660VLR2-F1
#
_entry.id   AF-A0A660VLR2-F1
#
_cell.length_a   1.000
_cell.length_b   1.000
_cell.length_c   1.000
_cell.angle_alpha   90.00
_cell.angle_beta   90.00
_cell.angle_gamma   90.00
#
_symmetry.space_group_name_H-M   'P 1'
#
loop_
_entity.id
_entity.type
_entity.pdbx_description
1 polymer ?
#
loop_
_entity_poly.entity_id
_entity_poly.type
_entity_poly.pdbx_seq_one_letter_code
_entity_poly.pdbx_strand_id
1 'polypeptide(L)'
;MRTATPCTSPLSARLLALLGCVVTLALAAPVTHSQTRLETNSGRTYEGEIVFDDGISVEIEWGSASVKLPYAQLTPMSQYRLRRDKTADDADSQLDLADWCVDMTLYTEAKRHFRAAIEAEPLKSDEINQRLTAARTQAGKELLARAKSLAASNQPGEAHRILGIIVQELPLEPVASEAAHLLAEDVERRKQSTFVRKAAPSGKDTVPESERAKRRNGEAYSDETRALFADVIKSYQRMLERTQKGLVTSSQSSSIKEFEKAIKDGAKLRGQADKLRPMGVENPEIAEALELVDSKLEDALVDCRIHLADAYLLRSSYNQATEVVNHGLAEYPHNEQLRRAKDRVTSAAAYDSGGGWRIRGRRR
;
A
#
# COMPACT_ATOMS: atom_id res chain seq x y z
N MET A 1 -1.33 -52.68 54.00
CA MET A 1 -1.79 -54.05 54.30
C MET A 1 -3.30 -54.01 54.47
N ARG A 2 -4.04 -54.83 53.68
CA ARG A 2 -5.47 -55.21 53.84
C ARG A 2 -6.53 -54.10 53.60
N THR A 3 -7.64 -54.27 52.89
CA THR A 3 -8.17 -55.20 51.85
C THR A 3 -9.60 -54.72 51.52
N ALA A 4 -10.00 -54.88 50.26
CA ALA A 4 -11.34 -55.26 49.78
C ALA A 4 -12.57 -54.29 49.84
N THR A 5 -13.06 -53.97 48.64
CA THR A 5 -14.47 -53.87 48.16
C THR A 5 -15.35 -55.05 48.63
N PRO A 6 -16.71 -55.13 48.48
CA PRO A 6 -17.61 -54.47 47.49
C PRO A 6 -19.04 -54.11 48.00
N CYS A 7 -19.90 -53.50 47.16
CA CYS A 7 -21.33 -53.85 47.11
C CYS A 7 -22.03 -53.36 45.85
N THR A 8 -22.90 -54.23 45.35
CA THR A 8 -23.59 -54.23 44.07
C THR A 8 -25.10 -54.04 44.24
N SER A 9 -25.75 -53.64 43.13
CA SER A 9 -27.11 -54.02 42.66
C SER A 9 -28.35 -53.39 43.36
N PRO A 10 -29.59 -53.49 42.81
CA PRO A 10 -30.04 -53.95 41.47
C PRO A 10 -31.16 -53.09 40.77
N LEU A 11 -31.31 -53.34 39.46
CA LEU A 11 -32.54 -53.58 38.66
C LEU A 11 -33.89 -52.92 39.03
N SER A 12 -34.57 -52.34 38.03
CA SER A 12 -35.89 -52.77 37.47
C SER A 12 -36.55 -51.57 36.75
N ALA A 13 -36.59 -51.50 35.41
CA ALA A 13 -37.50 -52.20 34.50
C ALA A 13 -38.95 -51.68 34.52
N ARG A 14 -39.48 -51.42 33.30
CA ARG A 14 -40.87 -51.11 32.85
C ARG A 14 -41.06 -49.65 32.38
N LEU A 15 -41.72 -49.34 31.27
CA LEU A 15 -42.35 -50.10 30.19
C LEU A 15 -42.78 -49.08 29.10
N LEU A 16 -42.64 -49.49 27.85
CA LEU A 16 -43.34 -49.12 26.61
C LEU A 16 -44.25 -47.87 26.49
N ALA A 17 -44.04 -47.22 25.33
CA ALA A 17 -45.00 -46.80 24.31
C ALA A 17 -45.66 -45.40 24.39
N LEU A 18 -45.27 -44.52 23.45
CA LEU A 18 -46.14 -43.83 22.48
C LEU A 18 -45.24 -42.87 21.65
N LEU A 19 -44.92 -43.19 20.40
CA LEU A 19 -45.63 -42.80 19.17
C LEU A 19 -45.46 -41.30 18.81
N GLY A 20 -44.75 -41.06 17.71
CA GLY A 20 -45.07 -39.99 16.75
C GLY A 20 -44.56 -38.59 17.04
N CYS A 21 -43.35 -38.29 16.53
CA CYS A 21 -43.03 -37.08 15.75
C CYS A 21 -41.50 -36.94 15.67
N VAL A 22 -40.87 -37.71 14.78
CA VAL A 22 -39.54 -37.34 14.27
C VAL A 22 -39.77 -36.13 13.37
N VAL A 23 -39.73 -34.93 13.96
CA VAL A 23 -39.62 -33.69 13.20
C VAL A 23 -38.21 -33.70 12.63
N THR A 24 -38.09 -34.17 11.39
CA THR A 24 -36.97 -33.84 10.51
C THR A 24 -37.01 -32.33 10.29
N LEU A 25 -36.39 -31.57 11.20
CA LEU A 25 -35.91 -30.23 10.89
C LEU A 25 -34.86 -30.42 9.78
N ALA A 26 -35.32 -30.36 8.53
CA ALA A 26 -34.47 -30.01 7.42
C ALA A 26 -33.93 -28.62 7.75
N LEU A 27 -32.70 -28.58 8.29
CA LEU A 27 -31.87 -27.40 8.30
C LEU A 27 -31.68 -27.02 6.83
N ALA A 28 -32.60 -26.20 6.30
CA ALA A 28 -32.37 -25.43 5.11
C ALA A 28 -31.19 -24.51 5.44
N ALA A 29 -29.98 -25.00 5.19
CA ALA A 29 -28.81 -24.16 5.18
C ALA A 29 -29.15 -23.01 4.23
N PRO A 30 -29.09 -21.74 4.68
CA PRO A 30 -29.27 -20.64 3.76
C PRO A 30 -28.21 -20.82 2.68
N VAL A 31 -28.66 -21.17 1.48
CA VAL A 31 -27.78 -21.12 0.31
C VAL A 31 -27.58 -19.64 0.10
N THR A 32 -26.55 -19.09 0.73
CA THR A 32 -26.07 -17.74 0.45
C THR A 32 -25.62 -17.76 -1.00
N HIS A 33 -26.53 -17.43 -1.91
CA HIS A 33 -26.21 -17.19 -3.31
C HIS A 33 -25.26 -15.99 -3.29
N SER A 34 -24.00 -16.23 -3.63
CA SER A 34 -23.02 -15.16 -3.70
C SER A 34 -23.44 -14.22 -4.81
N GLN A 35 -24.00 -13.07 -4.46
CA GLN A 35 -24.30 -12.01 -5.43
C GLN A 35 -22.99 -11.60 -6.11
N THR A 36 -22.94 -11.76 -7.44
CA THR A 36 -21.78 -11.36 -8.22
C THR A 36 -21.97 -9.94 -8.70
N ARG A 37 -20.95 -9.10 -8.50
CA ARG A 37 -20.88 -7.74 -9.02
C ARG A 37 -19.97 -7.68 -10.24
N LEU A 38 -20.55 -7.36 -11.39
CA LEU A 38 -19.87 -7.11 -12.66
C LEU A 38 -19.84 -5.62 -12.95
N GLU A 39 -18.67 -5.11 -13.31
CA GLU A 39 -18.46 -3.74 -13.74
C GLU A 39 -18.06 -3.72 -15.22
N THR A 40 -18.66 -2.81 -15.97
CA THR A 40 -18.34 -2.59 -17.39
C THR A 40 -17.31 -1.49 -17.58
N ASN A 41 -16.64 -1.48 -18.72
CA ASN A 41 -15.74 -0.41 -19.15
C ASN A 41 -16.43 0.97 -19.24
N SER A 42 -17.76 1.00 -19.29
CA SER A 42 -18.57 2.23 -19.25
C SER A 42 -18.84 2.75 -17.82
N GLY A 43 -18.39 2.04 -16.78
CA GLY A 43 -18.66 2.36 -15.38
C GLY A 43 -20.01 1.86 -14.86
N ARG A 44 -20.83 1.19 -15.69
CA ARG A 44 -22.08 0.55 -15.22
C ARG A 44 -21.77 -0.71 -14.41
N THR A 45 -22.51 -0.90 -13.33
CA THR A 45 -22.43 -2.06 -12.44
C THR A 45 -23.71 -2.89 -12.48
N TYR A 46 -23.56 -4.21 -12.57
CA TYR A 46 -24.64 -5.18 -12.48
C TYR A 46 -24.37 -6.08 -11.28
N GLU A 47 -25.35 -6.20 -10.39
CA GLU A 47 -25.26 -7.04 -9.18
C GLU A 47 -26.37 -8.10 -9.25
N GLY A 48 -25.98 -9.37 -9.28
CA GLY A 48 -26.91 -10.44 -9.62
C GLY A 48 -26.28 -11.83 -9.63
N GLU A 49 -27.05 -12.83 -10.04
CA GLU A 49 -26.57 -14.20 -10.19
C GLU A 49 -26.12 -14.46 -11.63
N ILE A 50 -24.95 -15.08 -11.79
CA ILE A 50 -24.48 -15.47 -13.11
C ILE A 50 -25.18 -16.78 -13.48
N VAL A 51 -26.05 -16.72 -14.47
CA VAL A 51 -26.79 -17.89 -14.98
C VAL A 51 -26.09 -18.55 -16.16
N PHE A 52 -25.23 -17.82 -16.87
CA PHE A 52 -24.46 -18.35 -17.98
C PHE A 52 -23.11 -17.63 -18.13
N ASP A 53 -22.05 -18.39 -18.42
CA ASP A 53 -20.74 -17.85 -18.72
C ASP A 53 -19.98 -18.83 -19.64
N ASP A 54 -19.74 -18.41 -20.88
CA ASP A 54 -18.98 -19.18 -21.89
C ASP A 54 -17.55 -18.62 -22.14
N GLY A 55 -17.11 -17.63 -21.35
CA GLY A 55 -15.84 -16.95 -21.55
C GLY A 55 -15.81 -15.92 -22.69
N ILE A 56 -16.90 -15.78 -23.46
CA ILE A 56 -17.10 -14.76 -24.51
C ILE A 56 -18.16 -13.75 -24.04
N SER A 57 -19.19 -14.23 -23.37
CA SER A 57 -20.29 -13.49 -22.79
C SER A 57 -20.69 -14.08 -21.44
N VAL A 58 -21.20 -13.22 -20.58
CA VAL A 58 -21.78 -13.59 -19.28
C VAL A 58 -23.23 -13.11 -19.24
N GLU A 59 -24.13 -13.95 -18.76
CA GLU A 59 -25.52 -13.60 -18.52
C GLU A 59 -25.76 -13.52 -17.02
N ILE A 60 -26.25 -12.36 -16.58
CA ILE A 60 -26.50 -12.05 -15.18
C ILE A 60 -27.99 -11.75 -14.98
N GLU A 61 -28.61 -12.43 -14.02
CA GLU A 61 -29.95 -12.09 -13.53
C GLU A 61 -29.87 -10.87 -12.63
N TRP A 62 -30.39 -9.74 -13.11
CA TRP A 62 -30.39 -8.44 -12.44
C TRP A 62 -31.84 -8.01 -12.16
N GLY A 63 -32.28 -8.20 -10.91
CA GLY A 63 -33.67 -7.97 -10.52
C GLY A 63 -34.59 -9.03 -11.13
N SER A 64 -35.50 -8.63 -12.01
CA SER A 64 -36.38 -9.55 -12.76
C SER A 64 -36.00 -9.69 -14.23
N ALA A 65 -34.84 -9.15 -14.62
CA ALA A 65 -34.36 -9.15 -15.99
C ALA A 65 -33.07 -9.97 -16.10
N SER A 66 -32.90 -10.66 -17.23
CA SER A 66 -31.62 -11.27 -17.60
C SER A 66 -30.85 -10.35 -18.55
N VAL A 67 -29.58 -10.09 -18.26
CA VAL A 67 -28.72 -9.21 -19.05
C VAL A 67 -27.51 -9.99 -19.55
N LYS A 68 -27.40 -10.13 -20.87
CA LYS A 68 -26.23 -10.71 -21.53
C LYS A 68 -25.18 -9.64 -21.83
N LEU A 69 -23.99 -9.79 -21.26
CA LEU A 69 -22.86 -8.86 -21.36
C LEU A 69 -21.68 -9.54 -22.08
N PRO A 70 -21.15 -8.97 -23.17
CA PRO A 70 -19.89 -9.43 -23.76
C PRO A 70 -18.70 -9.19 -22.83
N TYR A 71 -17.77 -10.14 -22.73
CA TYR A 71 -16.57 -10.03 -21.90
C TYR A 71 -15.74 -8.78 -22.21
N ALA A 72 -15.62 -8.42 -23.49
CA ALA A 72 -14.88 -7.23 -23.92
C ALA A 72 -15.48 -5.92 -23.40
N GLN A 73 -16.75 -5.92 -22.94
CA GLN A 73 -17.37 -4.76 -22.30
C GLN A 73 -17.13 -4.71 -20.79
N LEU A 74 -16.61 -5.78 -20.19
CA LEU A 74 -16.32 -5.86 -18.76
C LEU A 74 -14.95 -5.27 -18.44
N THR A 75 -14.83 -4.69 -17.24
CA THR A 75 -13.53 -4.29 -16.71
C THR A 75 -12.64 -5.53 -16.56
N PRO A 76 -11.30 -5.39 -16.69
CA PRO A 76 -10.38 -6.50 -16.46
C PRO A 76 -10.60 -7.21 -15.12
N MET A 77 -10.89 -6.45 -14.05
CA MET A 77 -11.19 -7.00 -12.72
C MET A 77 -12.47 -7.85 -12.68
N SER A 78 -13.50 -7.49 -13.45
CA SER A 78 -14.72 -8.31 -13.54
C SER A 78 -14.47 -9.60 -14.32
N GLN A 79 -13.75 -9.51 -15.44
CA GLN A 79 -13.33 -10.68 -16.22
C GLN A 79 -12.47 -11.63 -15.38
N TYR A 80 -11.57 -11.07 -14.56
CA TYR A 80 -10.72 -11.81 -13.65
C TYR A 80 -11.51 -12.65 -12.65
N ARG A 81 -12.53 -12.06 -12.00
CA ARG A 81 -13.36 -12.78 -11.01
C ARG A 81 -14.06 -13.97 -11.65
N LEU A 82 -14.65 -13.78 -12.83
CA LEU A 82 -15.31 -14.83 -13.60
C LEU A 82 -14.33 -15.96 -13.98
N ARG A 83 -13.13 -15.60 -14.47
CA ARG A 83 -12.09 -16.58 -14.83
C ARG A 83 -11.62 -17.37 -13.62
N ARG A 84 -11.33 -16.67 -12.52
CA ARG A 84 -10.86 -17.27 -11.27
C ARG A 84 -11.82 -18.33 -10.75
N ASP A 85 -13.13 -18.09 -10.81
CA ASP A 85 -14.12 -19.04 -10.29
C ASP A 85 -14.19 -20.34 -11.13
N LYS A 86 -13.65 -20.33 -12.35
CA LYS A 86 -13.49 -21.49 -13.23
C LYS A 86 -12.09 -22.11 -13.21
N THR A 87 -11.12 -21.43 -12.61
CA THR A 87 -9.73 -21.87 -12.58
C THR A 87 -9.57 -23.00 -11.56
N ALA A 88 -9.05 -24.14 -12.01
CA ALA A 88 -8.75 -25.25 -11.11
C ALA A 88 -7.53 -24.96 -10.23
N ASP A 89 -7.44 -25.67 -9.10
CA ASP A 89 -6.38 -25.50 -8.10
C ASP A 89 -5.06 -26.23 -8.46
N ASP A 90 -4.83 -26.51 -9.75
CA ASP A 90 -3.59 -27.11 -10.26
C ASP A 90 -2.61 -26.05 -10.79
N ALA A 91 -1.33 -26.41 -10.88
CA ALA A 91 -0.27 -25.45 -11.22
C ALA A 91 -0.43 -24.82 -12.60
N ASP A 92 -0.85 -25.59 -13.60
CA ASP A 92 -0.95 -25.10 -14.98
C ASP A 92 -2.14 -24.13 -15.13
N SER A 93 -3.30 -24.47 -14.55
CA SER A 93 -4.47 -23.57 -14.51
C SER A 93 -4.18 -22.25 -13.79
N GLN A 94 -3.46 -22.31 -12.65
CA GLN A 94 -3.07 -21.13 -11.90
C GLN A 94 -2.05 -20.28 -12.68
N LEU A 95 -1.12 -20.93 -13.39
CA LEU A 95 -0.12 -20.24 -14.20
C LEU A 95 -0.77 -19.52 -15.40
N ASP A 96 -1.70 -20.16 -16.08
CA ASP A 96 -2.46 -19.56 -17.19
C ASP A 96 -3.25 -18.34 -16.73
N LEU A 97 -3.91 -18.42 -15.56
CA LEU A 97 -4.60 -17.27 -14.99
C LEU A 97 -3.62 -16.16 -14.58
N ALA A 98 -2.43 -16.51 -14.07
CA ALA A 98 -1.40 -15.54 -13.72
C ALA A 98 -0.91 -14.78 -14.96
N ASP A 99 -0.58 -15.49 -16.04
CA ASP A 99 -0.12 -14.91 -17.30
C ASP A 99 -1.21 -14.01 -17.92
N TRP A 100 -2.48 -14.45 -17.91
CA TRP A 100 -3.60 -13.60 -18.34
C TRP A 100 -3.74 -12.33 -17.48
N CYS A 101 -3.50 -12.41 -16.17
CA CYS A 101 -3.52 -11.24 -15.29
C CYS A 101 -2.37 -10.26 -15.64
N VAL A 102 -1.21 -10.76 -16.07
CA VAL A 102 -0.09 -9.92 -16.54
C VAL A 102 -0.49 -9.15 -17.80
N ASP A 103 -1.09 -9.82 -18.78
CA ASP A 103 -1.58 -9.21 -20.03
C ASP A 103 -2.63 -8.13 -19.77
N MET A 104 -3.43 -8.31 -18.72
CA MET A 104 -4.47 -7.38 -18.30
C MET A 104 -3.99 -6.32 -17.30
N THR A 105 -2.68 -6.27 -17.01
CA THR A 105 -2.05 -5.35 -16.04
C THR A 105 -2.55 -5.49 -14.59
N LEU A 106 -3.09 -6.66 -14.24
CA LEU A 106 -3.59 -7.03 -12.90
C LEU A 106 -2.48 -7.73 -12.08
N TYR A 107 -1.40 -7.01 -11.81
CA TYR A 107 -0.17 -7.61 -11.26
C TYR A 107 -0.30 -8.16 -9.83
N THR A 108 -1.18 -7.59 -9.00
CA THR A 108 -1.41 -8.10 -7.64
C THR A 108 -2.06 -9.48 -7.67
N GLU A 109 -2.96 -9.68 -8.61
CA GLU A 109 -3.71 -10.91 -8.87
C GLU A 109 -2.77 -11.93 -9.52
N ALA A 110 -2.00 -11.53 -10.53
CA ALA A 110 -0.98 -12.37 -11.17
C ALA A 110 -0.03 -12.97 -10.13
N LYS A 111 0.50 -12.14 -9.22
CA LYS A 111 1.36 -12.57 -8.11
C LYS A 111 0.73 -13.67 -7.25
N ARG A 112 -0.56 -13.54 -6.94
CA ARG A 112 -1.28 -14.53 -6.11
C ARG A 112 -1.34 -15.87 -6.83
N HIS A 113 -1.63 -15.86 -8.12
CA HIS A 113 -1.76 -17.07 -8.92
C HIS A 113 -0.41 -17.75 -9.22
N PHE A 114 0.67 -16.98 -9.45
CA PHE A 114 2.01 -17.56 -9.51
C PHE A 114 2.40 -18.29 -8.22
N ARG A 115 1.98 -17.80 -7.05
CA ARG A 115 2.23 -18.49 -5.77
C ARG A 115 1.44 -19.77 -5.65
N ALA A 116 0.14 -19.71 -5.95
CA ALA A 116 -0.70 -20.89 -5.97
C ALA A 116 -0.12 -21.97 -6.90
N ALA A 117 0.42 -21.58 -8.06
CA ALA A 117 1.11 -22.50 -8.97
C ALA A 117 2.37 -23.12 -8.36
N ILE A 118 3.22 -22.34 -7.67
CA ILE A 118 4.42 -22.86 -6.97
C ILE A 118 4.03 -23.82 -5.85
N GLU A 119 2.95 -23.52 -5.11
CA GLU A 119 2.44 -24.36 -4.02
C GLU A 119 1.88 -25.68 -4.55
N ALA A 120 1.14 -25.64 -5.66
CA ALA A 120 0.57 -26.82 -6.30
C ALA A 120 1.63 -27.74 -6.92
N GLU A 121 2.71 -27.18 -7.50
CA GLU A 121 3.78 -27.99 -8.12
C GLU A 121 5.19 -27.43 -7.83
N PRO A 122 5.79 -27.76 -6.66
CA PRO A 122 7.09 -27.23 -6.27
C PRO A 122 8.25 -27.61 -7.20
N LEU A 123 8.13 -28.69 -7.98
CA LEU A 123 9.17 -29.12 -8.93
C LEU A 123 9.28 -28.17 -10.14
N LYS A 124 8.21 -27.44 -10.49
CA LYS A 124 8.21 -26.42 -11.54
C LYS A 124 8.61 -25.02 -11.03
N SER A 125 9.06 -24.89 -9.77
CA SER A 125 9.28 -23.58 -9.14
C SER A 125 10.23 -22.69 -9.92
N ASP A 126 11.27 -23.25 -10.56
CA ASP A 126 12.27 -22.47 -11.29
C ASP A 126 11.67 -21.85 -12.56
N GLU A 127 10.87 -22.59 -13.31
CA GLU A 127 10.14 -22.08 -14.48
C GLU A 127 9.13 -21.00 -14.06
N ILE A 128 8.33 -21.28 -13.03
CA ILE A 128 7.32 -20.34 -12.54
C ILE A 128 7.99 -19.06 -12.03
N ASN A 129 9.12 -19.17 -11.32
CA ASN A 129 9.90 -18.01 -10.87
C ASN A 129 10.48 -17.20 -12.03
N GLN A 130 10.83 -17.83 -13.15
CA GLN A 130 11.27 -17.12 -14.35
C GLN A 130 10.14 -16.28 -14.95
N ARG A 131 8.93 -16.85 -15.10
CA ARG A 131 7.74 -16.11 -15.56
C ARG A 131 7.35 -15.00 -14.61
N LEU A 132 7.36 -15.28 -13.31
CA LEU A 132 7.14 -14.29 -12.25
C LEU A 132 8.11 -13.11 -12.34
N THR A 133 9.40 -13.39 -12.63
CA THR A 133 10.42 -12.36 -12.81
C THR A 133 10.13 -11.50 -14.04
N ALA A 134 9.76 -12.11 -15.17
CA ALA A 134 9.38 -11.39 -16.39
C ALA A 134 8.16 -10.48 -16.15
N ALA A 135 7.13 -11.00 -15.48
CA ALA A 135 5.93 -10.25 -15.10
C ALA A 135 6.25 -9.02 -14.23
N ARG A 136 7.14 -9.17 -13.24
CA ARG A 136 7.61 -8.06 -12.39
C ARG A 136 8.36 -7.00 -13.19
N THR A 137 9.26 -7.44 -14.07
CA THR A 137 10.02 -6.53 -14.92
C THR A 137 9.07 -5.71 -15.81
N GLN A 138 8.03 -6.34 -16.38
CA GLN A 138 7.01 -5.63 -17.17
C GLN A 138 6.22 -4.65 -16.30
N ALA A 139 5.68 -5.10 -15.16
CA ALA A 139 4.94 -4.26 -14.23
C ALA A 139 5.74 -3.02 -13.80
N GLY A 140 7.02 -3.22 -13.48
CA GLY A 140 7.93 -2.14 -13.13
C GLY A 140 8.10 -1.10 -14.24
N LYS A 141 8.24 -1.54 -15.51
CA LYS A 141 8.36 -0.64 -16.66
C LYS A 141 7.08 0.18 -16.88
N GLU A 142 5.91 -0.45 -16.81
CA GLU A 142 4.62 0.22 -17.00
C GLU A 142 4.33 1.23 -15.88
N LEU A 143 4.58 0.84 -14.63
CA LEU A 143 4.45 1.74 -13.48
C LEU A 143 5.40 2.94 -13.60
N LEU A 144 6.65 2.72 -14.01
CA LEU A 144 7.62 3.79 -14.20
C LEU A 144 7.19 4.76 -15.30
N ALA A 145 6.72 4.23 -16.44
CA ALA A 145 6.20 5.04 -17.53
C ALA A 145 4.99 5.90 -17.09
N ARG A 146 4.05 5.28 -16.33
CA ARG A 146 2.91 5.99 -15.75
C ARG A 146 3.34 7.08 -14.78
N ALA A 147 4.30 6.80 -13.89
CA ALA A 147 4.81 7.79 -12.94
C ALA A 147 5.42 9.00 -13.66
N LYS A 148 6.22 8.77 -14.71
CA LYS A 148 6.79 9.85 -15.54
C LYS A 148 5.70 10.68 -16.22
N SER A 149 4.65 10.04 -16.76
CA SER A 149 3.51 10.72 -17.39
C SER A 149 2.73 11.60 -16.38
N LEU A 150 2.52 11.10 -15.17
CA LEU A 150 1.86 11.86 -14.10
C LEU A 150 2.70 13.05 -13.63
N ALA A 151 4.02 12.88 -13.52
CA ALA A 151 4.93 13.97 -13.21
C ALA A 151 4.87 15.07 -14.28
N ALA A 152 4.81 14.69 -15.56
CA ALA A 152 4.65 15.63 -16.67
C ALA A 152 3.28 16.33 -16.70
N SER A 153 2.23 15.65 -16.21
CA SER A 153 0.84 16.15 -16.19
C SER A 153 0.49 16.97 -14.93
N ASN A 154 1.50 17.49 -14.23
CA ASN A 154 1.35 18.24 -12.97
C ASN A 154 0.61 17.46 -11.87
N GLN A 155 0.81 16.14 -11.80
CA GLN A 155 0.34 15.27 -10.71
C GLN A 155 1.52 14.68 -9.92
N PRO A 156 2.41 15.51 -9.34
CA PRO A 156 3.65 15.04 -8.73
C PRO A 156 3.43 14.15 -7.50
N GLY A 157 2.34 14.35 -6.74
CA GLY A 157 2.03 13.50 -5.58
C GLY A 157 1.71 12.06 -5.98
N GLU A 158 0.94 11.87 -7.05
CA GLU A 158 0.60 10.54 -7.56
C GLU A 158 1.81 9.88 -8.24
N ALA A 159 2.61 10.66 -8.97
CA ALA A 159 3.89 10.19 -9.52
C ALA A 159 4.82 9.69 -8.41
N HIS A 160 5.02 10.49 -7.36
CA HIS A 160 5.83 10.14 -6.19
C HIS A 160 5.33 8.85 -5.54
N ARG A 161 4.01 8.71 -5.37
CA ARG A 161 3.38 7.49 -4.83
C ARG A 161 3.74 6.25 -5.66
N ILE A 162 3.61 6.33 -7.00
CA ILE A 162 3.92 5.19 -7.88
C ILE A 162 5.41 4.87 -7.86
N LEU A 163 6.30 5.87 -7.89
CA LEU A 163 7.73 5.63 -7.78
C LEU A 163 8.08 4.94 -6.46
N GLY A 164 7.44 5.35 -5.36
CA GLY A 164 7.54 4.69 -4.06
C GLY A 164 7.17 3.20 -4.14
N ILE A 165 6.04 2.87 -4.78
CA ILE A 165 5.60 1.48 -5.00
C ILE A 165 6.67 0.67 -5.75
N ILE A 166 7.29 1.23 -6.80
CA ILE A 166 8.32 0.52 -7.58
C ILE A 166 9.54 0.20 -6.70
N VAL A 167 10.04 1.20 -5.96
CA VAL A 167 11.20 1.01 -5.08
C VAL A 167 10.89 0.01 -3.95
N GLN A 168 9.67 0.01 -3.44
CA GLN A 168 9.25 -0.83 -2.31
C GLN A 168 8.93 -2.27 -2.72
N GLU A 169 8.10 -2.46 -3.75
CA GLU A 169 7.55 -3.76 -4.13
C GLU A 169 8.42 -4.48 -5.18
N LEU A 170 9.20 -3.73 -5.96
CA LEU A 170 10.02 -4.24 -7.05
C LEU A 170 11.53 -3.93 -6.89
N PRO A 171 12.13 -4.04 -5.69
CA PRO A 171 13.49 -3.55 -5.42
C PRO A 171 14.60 -4.27 -6.17
N LEU A 172 14.31 -5.44 -6.76
CA LEU A 172 15.27 -6.24 -7.54
C LEU A 172 15.20 -5.94 -9.04
N GLU A 173 14.20 -5.18 -9.50
CA GLU A 173 14.06 -4.87 -10.92
C GLU A 173 14.98 -3.70 -11.31
N PRO A 174 15.52 -3.69 -12.54
CA PRO A 174 16.37 -2.59 -13.02
C PRO A 174 15.73 -1.21 -12.90
N VAL A 175 14.40 -1.13 -13.05
CA VAL A 175 13.61 0.10 -12.95
C VAL A 175 13.58 0.70 -11.54
N ALA A 176 13.86 -0.07 -10.49
CA ALA A 176 13.81 0.43 -9.11
C ALA A 176 14.92 1.45 -8.84
N SER A 177 16.10 1.27 -9.44
CA SER A 177 17.18 2.25 -9.35
C SER A 177 16.77 3.59 -9.97
N GLU A 178 16.19 3.55 -11.17
CA GLU A 178 15.68 4.76 -11.84
C GLU A 178 14.55 5.41 -11.06
N ALA A 179 13.60 4.62 -10.53
CA ALA A 179 12.53 5.15 -9.69
C ALA A 179 13.06 5.81 -8.41
N ALA A 180 14.08 5.24 -7.77
CA ALA A 180 14.75 5.83 -6.60
C ALA A 180 15.45 7.15 -6.94
N HIS A 181 16.08 7.23 -8.12
CA HIS A 181 16.65 8.49 -8.62
C HIS A 181 15.58 9.57 -8.85
N LEU A 182 14.46 9.22 -9.49
CA LEU A 182 13.36 10.16 -9.71
C LEU A 182 12.70 10.62 -8.39
N LEU A 183 12.58 9.74 -7.39
CA LEU A 183 12.16 10.14 -6.05
C LEU A 183 13.15 11.12 -5.41
N ALA A 184 14.45 10.86 -5.55
CA ALA A 184 15.48 11.74 -5.04
C ALA A 184 15.43 13.12 -5.71
N GLU A 185 15.24 13.18 -7.02
CA GLU A 185 15.02 14.43 -7.76
C GLU A 185 13.74 15.16 -7.32
N ASP A 186 12.65 14.43 -7.08
CA ASP A 186 11.42 15.01 -6.55
C ASP A 186 11.64 15.64 -5.17
N VAL A 187 12.39 14.96 -4.31
CA VAL A 187 12.77 15.49 -2.99
C VAL A 187 13.65 16.74 -3.13
N GLU A 188 14.59 16.79 -4.07
CA GLU A 188 15.38 18.00 -4.36
C GLU A 188 14.50 19.15 -4.86
N ARG A 189 13.56 18.90 -5.78
CA ARG A 189 12.59 19.92 -6.21
C ARG A 189 11.76 20.42 -5.04
N ARG A 190 11.32 19.53 -4.13
CA ARG A 190 10.61 19.92 -2.91
C ARG A 190 11.48 20.82 -2.04
N LYS A 191 12.77 20.49 -1.83
CA LYS A 191 13.71 21.34 -1.09
C LYS A 191 13.82 22.73 -1.70
N GLN A 192 13.93 22.82 -3.03
CA GLN A 192 13.98 24.09 -3.79
C GLN A 192 12.67 24.87 -3.68
N SER A 193 11.51 24.19 -3.62
CA SER A 193 10.22 24.86 -3.43
C SER A 193 10.01 25.38 -2.00
N THR A 194 10.73 24.83 -1.00
CA THR A 194 10.68 25.33 0.38
C THR A 194 11.54 26.57 0.55
N PHE A 195 10.86 27.73 0.60
CA PHE A 195 11.35 29.01 1.15
C PHE A 195 12.83 29.33 0.83
N VAL A 196 13.18 29.46 -0.45
CA VAL A 196 14.54 29.85 -0.80
C VAL A 196 14.80 31.33 -0.52
N ARG A 197 15.67 31.59 0.47
CA ARG A 197 16.84 32.44 0.27
C ARG A 197 18.03 31.80 0.99
N LYS A 198 18.91 31.14 0.23
CA LYS A 198 20.26 30.84 0.71
C LYS A 198 20.89 32.20 1.00
N ALA A 199 21.26 32.46 2.25
CA ALA A 199 22.02 33.65 2.65
C ALA A 199 23.42 33.58 2.02
N ALA A 200 23.51 33.90 0.73
CA ALA A 200 24.76 34.25 0.09
C ALA A 200 25.01 35.75 0.34
N PRO A 201 26.23 36.14 0.74
CA PRO A 201 26.58 37.55 0.87
C PRO A 201 26.61 38.19 -0.53
N SER A 202 25.63 39.06 -0.80
CA SER A 202 25.64 40.11 -1.85
C SER A 202 25.98 39.75 -3.32
N GLY A 203 26.15 38.47 -3.67
CA GLY A 203 26.29 38.03 -5.06
C GLY A 203 24.93 38.00 -5.76
N LYS A 204 24.84 38.67 -6.91
CA LYS A 204 23.65 38.96 -7.74
C LYS A 204 22.90 37.76 -8.34
N ASP A 205 22.92 36.58 -7.72
CA ASP A 205 22.12 35.45 -8.20
C ASP A 205 20.75 35.46 -7.52
N THR A 206 19.84 36.23 -8.10
CA THR A 206 18.42 36.22 -7.74
C THR A 206 17.84 34.86 -8.12
N VAL A 207 17.57 34.02 -7.13
CA VAL A 207 16.70 32.86 -7.28
C VAL A 207 15.39 33.33 -7.92
N PRO A 208 14.92 32.68 -9.01
CA PRO A 208 13.70 33.07 -9.70
C PRO A 208 12.55 33.26 -8.73
N GLU A 209 11.85 34.39 -8.81
CA GLU A 209 10.73 34.73 -7.93
C GLU A 209 9.60 33.68 -7.99
N SER A 210 9.53 32.91 -9.08
CA SER A 210 8.62 31.78 -9.28
C SER A 210 8.81 30.61 -8.32
N GLU A 211 9.98 30.47 -7.69
CA GLU A 211 10.31 29.32 -6.82
C GLU A 211 10.16 29.60 -5.32
N ARG A 212 9.82 30.83 -4.94
CA ARG A 212 9.62 31.17 -3.52
C ARG A 212 8.30 30.59 -3.02
N ALA A 213 8.30 30.14 -1.77
CA ALA A 213 7.06 29.81 -1.08
C ALA A 213 6.15 31.04 -1.10
N LYS A 214 4.92 30.83 -1.56
CA LYS A 214 3.90 31.86 -1.66
C LYS A 214 2.85 31.65 -0.59
N ARG A 215 2.30 32.75 -0.13
CA ARG A 215 1.07 32.82 0.64
C ARG A 215 -0.10 32.30 -0.21
N ARG A 216 -1.24 32.00 0.42
CA ARG A 216 -2.49 31.56 -0.21
C ARG A 216 -2.98 32.56 -1.26
N ASN A 217 -2.72 33.85 -1.07
CA ASN A 217 -3.04 34.91 -2.04
C ASN A 217 -2.03 35.01 -3.20
N GLY A 218 -0.97 34.19 -3.21
CA GLY A 218 0.06 34.18 -4.25
C GLY A 218 1.24 35.14 -4.01
N GLU A 219 1.18 35.98 -2.98
CA GLU A 219 2.28 36.88 -2.61
C GLU A 219 3.43 36.12 -1.93
N ALA A 220 4.65 36.65 -2.03
CA ALA A 220 5.77 36.11 -1.27
C ALA A 220 5.67 36.50 0.21
N TYR A 221 6.18 35.65 1.10
CA TYR A 221 6.34 36.00 2.50
C TYR A 221 7.38 37.14 2.67
N SER A 222 7.15 38.02 3.65
CA SER A 222 8.06 39.09 4.06
C SER A 222 9.46 38.57 4.40
N ASP A 223 10.47 39.44 4.32
CA ASP A 223 11.84 39.07 4.68
C ASP A 223 11.93 38.76 6.19
N GLU A 224 11.16 39.45 7.02
CA GLU A 224 11.05 39.26 8.47
C GLU A 224 10.48 37.88 8.80
N THR A 225 9.34 37.50 8.20
CA THR A 225 8.75 36.18 8.38
C THR A 225 9.73 35.09 7.89
N ARG A 226 10.39 35.29 6.76
CA ARG A 226 11.41 34.33 6.28
C ARG A 226 12.59 34.18 7.22
N ALA A 227 13.10 35.28 7.78
CA ALA A 227 14.20 35.25 8.74
C ALA A 227 13.81 34.50 10.02
N LEU A 228 12.57 34.70 10.49
CA LEU A 228 12.03 34.00 11.67
C LEU A 228 11.97 32.48 11.46
N PHE A 229 11.63 32.03 10.26
CA PHE A 229 11.50 30.61 9.91
C PHE A 229 12.80 29.97 9.40
N ALA A 230 13.93 30.70 9.34
CA ALA A 230 15.17 30.19 8.77
C ALA A 230 15.64 28.87 9.40
N ASP A 231 15.52 28.74 10.72
CA ASP A 231 15.88 27.53 11.45
C ASP A 231 14.90 26.36 11.21
N VAL A 232 13.61 26.66 11.04
CA VAL A 232 12.58 25.67 10.69
C VAL A 232 12.85 25.11 9.29
N ILE A 233 13.12 26.00 8.33
CA ILE A 233 13.45 25.66 6.93
C ILE A 233 14.71 24.79 6.88
N LYS A 234 15.75 25.15 7.64
CA LYS A 234 17.01 24.38 7.72
C LYS A 234 16.79 22.97 8.28
N SER A 235 15.98 22.83 9.33
CA SER A 235 15.61 21.51 9.87
C SER A 235 14.81 20.69 8.87
N TYR A 236 13.90 21.33 8.12
CA TYR A 236 13.09 20.68 7.09
C TYR A 236 13.95 20.13 5.95
N GLN A 237 14.85 20.96 5.41
CA GLN A 237 15.78 20.55 4.36
C GLN A 237 16.64 19.36 4.81
N ARG A 238 17.13 19.37 6.05
CA ARG A 238 17.88 18.24 6.61
C ARG A 238 17.04 16.98 6.71
N MET A 239 15.79 17.08 7.17
CA MET A 239 14.86 15.94 7.19
C MET A 239 14.68 15.36 5.78
N LEU A 240 14.47 16.21 4.77
CA LEU A 240 14.36 15.77 3.37
C LEU A 240 15.65 15.12 2.85
N GLU A 241 16.82 15.70 3.16
CA GLU A 241 18.13 15.11 2.82
C GLU A 241 18.31 13.71 3.43
N ARG A 242 17.92 13.53 4.69
CA ARG A 242 17.98 12.23 5.38
C ARG A 242 17.05 11.21 4.75
N THR A 243 15.85 11.64 4.38
CA THR A 243 14.85 10.80 3.69
C THR A 243 15.38 10.33 2.35
N GLN A 244 15.86 11.25 1.51
CA GLN A 244 16.47 10.96 0.23
C GLN A 244 17.67 10.02 0.37
N LYS A 245 18.56 10.28 1.35
CA LYS A 245 19.69 9.40 1.63
C LYS A 245 19.22 7.99 2.01
N GLY A 246 18.15 7.89 2.80
CA GLY A 246 17.52 6.62 3.14
C GLY A 246 17.01 5.86 1.92
N LEU A 247 16.42 6.56 0.95
CA LEU A 247 15.90 5.99 -0.29
C LEU A 247 16.99 5.48 -1.24
N VAL A 248 18.10 6.21 -1.39
CA VAL A 248 19.17 5.85 -2.35
C VAL A 248 20.25 4.93 -1.78
N THR A 249 20.25 4.69 -0.47
CA THR A 249 21.26 3.83 0.15
C THR A 249 20.95 2.35 -0.07
N SER A 250 21.91 1.60 -0.63
CA SER A 250 21.77 0.16 -0.88
C SER A 250 21.74 -0.71 0.38
N SER A 251 22.37 -0.24 1.47
CA SER A 251 22.36 -0.94 2.77
C SER A 251 21.07 -0.64 3.54
N GLN A 252 20.30 -1.68 3.81
CA GLN A 252 19.04 -1.57 4.53
C GLN A 252 19.20 -1.06 5.98
N SER A 253 20.25 -1.46 6.69
CA SER A 253 20.49 -0.97 8.06
C SER A 253 20.87 0.51 8.07
N SER A 254 21.57 0.97 7.03
CA SER A 254 21.87 2.39 6.85
C SER A 254 20.62 3.17 6.46
N SER A 255 19.79 2.63 5.57
CA SER A 255 18.51 3.22 5.17
C SER A 255 17.59 3.46 6.37
N ILE A 256 17.36 2.44 7.21
CA ILE A 256 16.61 2.53 8.47
C ILE A 256 17.14 3.68 9.35
N LYS A 257 18.45 3.72 9.58
CA LYS A 257 19.09 4.77 10.41
C LYS A 257 18.90 6.18 9.85
N GLU A 258 18.87 6.34 8.52
CA GLU A 258 18.63 7.65 7.91
C GLU A 258 17.17 8.08 8.04
N PHE A 259 16.20 7.15 7.91
CA PHE A 259 14.78 7.47 8.16
C PHE A 259 14.49 7.79 9.64
N GLU A 260 15.06 7.05 10.59
CA GLU A 260 14.96 7.36 12.03
C GLU A 260 15.49 8.77 12.34
N LYS A 261 16.62 9.16 11.73
CA LYS A 261 17.15 10.53 11.83
C LYS A 261 16.23 11.56 11.21
N ALA A 262 15.65 11.28 10.05
CA ALA A 262 14.68 12.17 9.40
C ALA A 262 13.47 12.43 10.31
N ILE A 263 12.90 11.38 10.91
CA ILE A 263 11.79 11.50 11.87
C ILE A 263 12.20 12.35 13.09
N LYS A 264 13.41 12.15 13.62
CA LYS A 264 13.93 12.96 14.72
C LYS A 264 14.11 14.43 14.34
N ASP A 265 14.60 14.71 13.13
CA ASP A 265 14.70 16.08 12.60
C ASP A 265 13.30 16.71 12.44
N GLY A 266 12.28 15.94 12.02
CA GLY A 266 10.89 16.38 11.98
C GLY A 266 10.31 16.72 13.37
N ALA A 267 10.60 15.91 14.40
CA ALA A 267 10.20 16.22 15.77
C ALA A 267 10.86 17.50 16.29
N LYS A 268 12.14 17.72 15.95
CA LYS A 268 12.83 18.97 16.27
C LYS A 268 12.20 20.17 15.56
N LEU A 269 11.86 20.02 14.29
CA LEU A 269 11.20 21.05 13.50
C LEU A 269 9.86 21.44 14.12
N ARG A 270 9.02 20.46 14.49
CA ARG A 270 7.75 20.71 15.21
C ARG A 270 7.98 21.58 16.46
N GLY A 271 8.94 21.21 17.30
CA GLY A 271 9.29 21.98 18.48
C GLY A 271 9.87 23.38 18.18
N GLN A 272 10.41 23.64 17.00
CA GLN A 272 10.81 24.97 16.55
C GLN A 272 9.59 25.78 16.10
N ALA A 273 8.68 25.19 15.33
CA ALA A 273 7.43 25.82 14.89
C ALA A 273 6.53 26.17 16.09
N ASP A 274 6.44 25.30 17.09
CA ASP A 274 5.66 25.54 18.31
C ASP A 274 6.14 26.77 19.10
N LYS A 275 7.42 27.09 19.05
CA LYS A 275 7.97 28.32 19.67
C LYS A 275 7.54 29.59 18.94
N LEU A 276 7.19 29.49 17.66
CA LEU A 276 6.72 30.60 16.84
C LEU A 276 5.20 30.77 16.91
N ARG A 277 4.45 29.76 17.37
CA ARG A 277 2.97 29.81 17.48
C ARG A 277 2.44 31.03 18.25
N PRO A 278 3.01 31.45 19.40
CA PRO A 278 2.52 32.65 20.09
C PRO A 278 2.58 33.91 19.21
N MET A 279 3.60 34.03 18.35
CA MET A 279 3.76 35.18 17.45
C MET A 279 2.73 35.16 16.31
N GLY A 280 2.23 33.98 15.93
CA GLY A 280 1.16 33.83 14.93
C GLY A 280 -0.20 34.36 15.40
N VAL A 281 -0.42 34.48 16.72
CA VAL A 281 -1.68 35.06 17.26
C VAL A 281 -1.80 36.55 16.90
N GLU A 282 -0.68 37.25 16.87
CA GLU A 282 -0.63 38.70 16.61
C GLU A 282 -0.34 39.03 15.13
N ASN A 283 0.26 38.09 14.39
CA ASN A 283 0.64 38.29 13.00
C ASN A 283 0.04 37.22 12.08
N PRO A 284 -0.95 37.57 11.23
CA PRO A 284 -1.62 36.62 10.34
C PRO A 284 -0.68 36.00 9.29
N GLU A 285 0.38 36.69 8.88
CA GLU A 285 1.38 36.13 7.97
C GLU A 285 2.18 35.00 8.63
N ILE A 286 2.53 35.15 9.91
CA ILE A 286 3.22 34.09 10.68
C ILE A 286 2.27 32.91 10.90
N ALA A 287 0.99 33.14 11.20
CA ALA A 287 -0.01 32.08 11.31
C ALA A 287 -0.12 31.27 10.01
N GLU A 288 -0.21 31.96 8.87
CA GLU A 288 -0.25 31.33 7.55
C GLU A 288 1.02 30.51 7.24
N ALA A 289 2.20 31.04 7.60
CA ALA A 289 3.47 30.32 7.47
C ALA A 289 3.52 29.06 8.36
N LEU A 290 2.98 29.12 9.59
CA LEU A 290 2.88 27.98 10.50
C LEU A 290 1.98 26.89 9.93
N GLU A 291 0.82 27.24 9.37
CA GLU A 291 -0.08 26.27 8.73
C GLU A 291 0.60 25.56 7.54
N LEU A 292 1.35 26.32 6.73
CA LEU A 292 2.13 25.74 5.63
C LEU A 292 3.22 24.80 6.16
N VAL A 293 3.91 25.17 7.24
CA VAL A 293 4.90 24.30 7.90
C VAL A 293 4.26 23.04 8.45
N ASP A 294 3.13 23.14 9.16
CA ASP A 294 2.40 22.01 9.73
C ASP A 294 2.00 21.02 8.62
N SER A 295 1.41 21.51 7.53
CA SER A 295 1.05 20.68 6.37
C SER A 295 2.26 20.01 5.72
N LYS A 296 3.34 20.76 5.44
CA LYS A 296 4.55 20.22 4.80
C LYS A 296 5.30 19.22 5.69
N LEU A 297 5.25 19.44 7.01
CA LEU A 297 5.84 18.55 8.00
C LEU A 297 5.04 17.25 8.12
N GLU A 298 3.71 17.34 8.13
CA GLU A 298 2.84 16.16 8.13
C GLU A 298 3.15 15.26 6.95
N ASP A 299 3.09 15.79 5.73
CA ASP A 299 3.40 15.04 4.50
C ASP A 299 4.77 14.35 4.59
N ALA A 300 5.80 15.09 4.97
CA ALA A 300 7.17 14.55 5.05
C ALA A 300 7.33 13.49 6.14
N LEU A 301 6.68 13.65 7.31
CA LEU A 301 6.74 12.67 8.40
C LEU A 301 5.99 11.40 8.04
N VAL A 302 4.84 11.53 7.36
CA VAL A 302 4.08 10.39 6.84
C VAL A 302 4.92 9.59 5.84
N ASP A 303 5.51 10.26 4.85
CA ASP A 303 6.41 9.63 3.85
C ASP A 303 7.58 8.90 4.55
N CYS A 304 8.26 9.56 5.51
CA CYS A 304 9.37 8.96 6.26
C CYS A 304 8.96 7.71 7.04
N ARG A 305 7.81 7.75 7.71
CA ARG A 305 7.30 6.61 8.50
C ARG A 305 6.91 5.45 7.61
N ILE A 306 6.29 5.73 6.47
CA ILE A 306 5.95 4.70 5.48
C ILE A 306 7.23 4.04 4.97
N HIS A 307 8.23 4.81 4.53
CA HIS A 307 9.50 4.27 4.07
C HIS A 307 10.25 3.48 5.16
N LEU A 308 10.24 3.95 6.41
CA LEU A 308 10.82 3.22 7.53
C LEU A 308 10.10 1.90 7.81
N ALA A 309 8.76 1.90 7.80
CA ALA A 309 7.95 0.70 7.98
C ALA A 309 8.23 -0.32 6.86
N ASP A 310 8.29 0.13 5.61
CA ASP A 310 8.62 -0.72 4.47
C ASP A 310 10.06 -1.26 4.57
N ALA A 311 11.01 -0.45 5.02
CA ALA A 311 12.37 -0.91 5.30
C ALA A 311 12.41 -2.02 6.38
N TYR A 312 11.52 -1.99 7.37
CA TYR A 312 11.36 -3.08 8.34
C TYR A 312 10.62 -4.30 7.76
N LEU A 313 9.62 -4.12 6.90
CA LEU A 313 8.95 -5.21 6.18
C LEU A 313 9.94 -5.99 5.31
N LEU A 314 10.82 -5.28 4.63
CA LEU A 314 11.95 -5.84 3.91
C LEU A 314 12.96 -6.55 4.84
N ARG A 315 12.79 -6.60 6.16
CA ARG A 315 13.56 -7.44 7.10
C ARG A 315 12.73 -8.49 7.79
N SER A 316 11.47 -8.66 7.37
CA SER A 316 10.49 -9.47 8.09
C SER A 316 10.36 -9.05 9.57
N SER A 317 10.60 -7.76 9.85
CA SER A 317 10.54 -7.16 11.18
C SER A 317 9.16 -6.52 11.40
N TYR A 318 8.10 -7.34 11.37
CA TYR A 318 6.71 -6.87 11.35
C TYR A 318 6.29 -6.09 12.58
N ASN A 319 6.82 -6.45 13.76
CA ASN A 319 6.51 -5.74 15.00
C ASN A 319 7.03 -4.30 14.93
N GLN A 320 8.29 -4.11 14.49
CA GLN A 320 8.85 -2.77 14.29
C GLN A 320 8.10 -1.99 13.20
N ALA A 321 7.76 -2.63 12.08
CA ALA A 321 6.98 -1.99 11.02
C ALA A 321 5.61 -1.52 11.55
N THR A 322 4.93 -2.36 12.33
CA THR A 322 3.63 -2.07 12.96
C THR A 322 3.75 -0.92 13.96
N GLU A 323 4.79 -0.92 14.79
CA GLU A 323 5.05 0.13 15.77
C GLU A 323 5.23 1.50 15.09
N VAL A 324 6.05 1.57 14.03
CA VAL A 324 6.27 2.82 13.28
C VAL A 324 4.97 3.36 12.68
N VAL A 325 4.15 2.50 12.06
CA VAL A 325 2.88 2.92 11.46
C VAL A 325 1.87 3.33 12.52
N ASN A 326 1.75 2.58 13.62
CA ASN A 326 0.85 2.93 14.72
C ASN A 326 1.26 4.25 15.38
N HIS A 327 2.55 4.52 15.55
CA HIS A 327 3.03 5.81 16.01
C HIS A 327 2.65 6.94 15.04
N GLY A 328 2.72 6.68 13.73
CA GLY A 328 2.21 7.59 12.71
C GLY A 328 0.71 7.86 12.85
N LEU A 329 -0.10 6.81 13.00
CA LEU A 329 -1.56 6.92 13.15
C LEU A 329 -1.99 7.54 14.48
N ALA A 330 -1.18 7.41 15.54
CA ALA A 330 -1.43 8.09 16.80
C ALA A 330 -1.30 9.61 16.65
N GLU A 331 -0.34 10.07 15.84
CA GLU A 331 -0.19 11.50 15.51
C GLU A 331 -1.16 11.97 14.44
N TYR A 332 -1.47 11.14 13.44
CA TYR A 332 -2.33 11.48 12.30
C TYR A 332 -3.41 10.41 12.07
N PRO A 333 -4.47 10.35 12.91
CA PRO A 333 -5.45 9.26 12.92
C PRO A 333 -6.26 9.09 11.62
N HIS A 334 -6.38 10.17 10.85
CA HIS A 334 -7.16 10.23 9.62
C HIS A 334 -6.30 10.13 8.35
N ASN A 335 -4.99 9.90 8.48
CA ASN A 335 -4.12 9.82 7.31
C ASN A 335 -4.29 8.47 6.58
N GLU A 336 -4.87 8.52 5.39
CA GLU A 336 -5.18 7.36 4.56
C GLU A 336 -3.93 6.59 4.09
N GLN A 337 -2.79 7.26 3.90
CA GLN A 337 -1.56 6.59 3.47
C GLN A 337 -0.99 5.70 4.59
N LEU A 338 -1.02 6.18 5.83
CA LEU A 338 -0.62 5.39 7.00
C LEU A 338 -1.57 4.21 7.25
N ARG A 339 -2.88 4.37 7.02
CA ARG A 339 -3.85 3.25 7.09
C ARG A 339 -3.53 2.17 6.08
N ARG A 340 -3.28 2.55 4.82
CA ARG A 340 -2.85 1.61 3.78
C ARG A 340 -1.52 0.94 4.13
N ALA A 341 -0.58 1.68 4.71
CA ALA A 341 0.68 1.09 5.19
C ALA A 341 0.44 0.07 6.30
N LYS A 342 -0.48 0.34 7.22
CA LYS A 342 -0.90 -0.61 8.26
C LYS A 342 -1.48 -1.89 7.64
N ASP A 343 -2.40 -1.74 6.69
CA ASP A 343 -3.01 -2.89 6.00
C ASP A 343 -1.96 -3.73 5.27
N ARG A 344 -0.96 -3.09 4.64
CA ARG A 344 0.19 -3.80 4.05
C ARG A 344 1.00 -4.56 5.09
N VAL A 345 1.31 -3.94 6.23
CA VAL A 345 2.07 -4.58 7.31
C VAL A 345 1.29 -5.76 7.90
N THR A 346 0.01 -5.59 8.18
CA THR A 346 -0.88 -6.65 8.70
C THR A 346 -1.01 -7.80 7.70
N SER A 347 -1.21 -7.49 6.42
CA SER A 347 -1.24 -8.51 5.36
C SER A 347 0.09 -9.26 5.30
N ALA A 348 1.22 -8.54 5.24
CA ALA A 348 2.54 -9.16 5.20
C ALA A 348 2.81 -10.05 6.42
N ALA A 349 2.39 -9.64 7.61
CA ALA A 349 2.52 -10.42 8.84
C ALA A 349 1.63 -11.68 8.83
N ALA A 350 0.39 -11.57 8.33
CA ALA A 350 -0.52 -12.71 8.18
C ALA A 350 0.00 -13.73 7.15
N TYR A 351 0.69 -13.25 6.11
CA TYR A 351 1.25 -14.07 5.05
C TYR A 351 2.71 -14.50 5.27
N ASP A 352 3.41 -14.14 6.35
CA ASP A 352 4.80 -14.60 6.58
C ASP A 352 4.91 -16.01 7.18
N SER A 353 3.89 -16.83 6.93
CA SER A 353 4.15 -18.21 6.54
C SER A 353 4.89 -18.34 5.17
N GLY A 354 5.03 -17.27 4.35
CA GLY A 354 5.88 -17.27 3.13
C GLY A 354 5.68 -16.18 2.05
N GLY A 355 5.07 -15.01 2.30
CA GLY A 355 4.40 -14.22 1.24
C GLY A 355 4.93 -12.84 0.80
N GLY A 356 6.23 -12.54 0.78
CA GLY A 356 6.78 -11.35 0.06
C GLY A 356 7.10 -11.64 -1.42
N TRP A 357 7.31 -10.64 -2.30
CA TRP A 357 7.94 -10.85 -3.64
C TRP A 357 9.40 -11.34 -3.55
N ARG A 358 9.83 -11.77 -2.37
CA ARG A 358 11.18 -12.16 -2.05
C ARG A 358 11.26 -13.67 -2.21
N ILE A 359 11.87 -14.09 -3.31
CA ILE A 359 12.48 -15.41 -3.39
C ILE A 359 13.52 -15.42 -2.25
N ARG A 360 13.25 -16.11 -1.15
CA ARG A 360 14.28 -16.38 -0.14
C ARG A 360 15.33 -17.20 -0.88
N GLY A 361 16.44 -16.56 -1.26
CA GLY A 361 17.57 -17.26 -1.87
C GLY A 361 17.88 -18.47 -1.00
N ARG A 362 17.71 -19.67 -1.58
CA ARG A 362 18.00 -20.93 -0.91
C ARG A 362 19.45 -20.81 -0.43
N ARG A 363 19.67 -20.69 0.89
CA ARG A 363 21.01 -20.76 1.45
C ARG A 363 21.60 -22.07 0.95
N ARG A 364 22.67 -21.97 0.15
CA ARG A 364 23.49 -23.12 -0.23
C ARG A 364 24.19 -23.68 0.98
#